data_AF-A0A380MXP6-F1
#
_entry.id   AF-A0A380MXP6-F1
#
_cell.length_a   1.000
_cell.length_b   1.000
_cell.length_c   1.000
_cell.angle_alpha   90.00
_cell.angle_beta   90.00
_cell.angle_gamma   90.00
#
_symmetry.space_group_name_H-M   'P 1'
#
loop_
_entity.id
_entity.type
_entity.pdbx_description
1 polymer ?
#
loop_
_entity_poly.entity_id
_entity_poly.type
_entity_poly.pdbx_seq_one_letter_code
_entity_poly.pdbx_strand_id
1 'polypeptide(L)'
;MIENFNQLTDWADKFTIWITVITVIFTIKNYYYTKKTEKKLNQNIRIILRHPESKREHQLTQTIKRRHATRGEIQGILGNIYNIQNKRYNIPYMREPAYSAQIEAIQNGNSDTLIIDINDAQEYENFCH
;
A
#
# COMPACT_ATOMS: atom_id res chain seq x y z
N MET A 1 45.76 32.92 24.54
CA MET A 1 44.36 33.15 24.12
C MET A 1 44.12 32.69 22.68
N ILE A 2 44.97 33.08 21.72
CA ILE A 2 44.89 32.66 20.31
C ILE A 2 45.12 31.14 20.13
N GLU A 3 46.09 30.56 20.84
CA GLU A 3 46.42 29.13 20.74
C GLU A 3 45.27 28.20 21.20
N ASN A 4 44.57 28.57 22.28
CA ASN A 4 43.39 27.84 22.75
C ASN A 4 42.20 27.94 21.78
N PHE A 5 42.09 29.05 21.05
CA PHE A 5 41.04 29.24 20.04
C PHE A 5 41.29 28.39 18.78
N ASN A 6 42.55 28.28 18.34
CA ASN A 6 42.95 27.43 17.22
C ASN A 6 42.76 25.94 17.56
N GLN A 7 43.10 25.51 18.78
CA GLN A 7 42.85 24.13 19.22
C GLN A 7 41.35 23.79 19.29
N LEU A 8 40.51 24.74 19.73
CA LEU A 8 39.06 24.57 19.79
C LEU A 8 38.45 24.43 18.39
N THR A 9 38.90 25.24 17.43
CA THR A 9 38.43 25.20 16.04
C THR A 9 38.89 23.92 15.33
N ASP A 10 40.14 23.50 15.51
CA ASP A 10 40.65 22.22 14.98
C ASP A 10 39.88 21.00 15.55
N TRP A 11 39.50 21.07 16.83
CA TRP A 11 38.68 20.03 17.46
C TRP A 11 37.26 20.02 16.90
N ALA A 12 36.65 21.20 16.74
CA ALA A 12 35.32 21.35 16.17
C ALA A 12 35.25 20.86 14.72
N ASP A 13 36.28 21.12 13.92
CA ASP A 13 36.37 20.64 12.53
C ASP A 13 36.48 19.12 12.48
N LYS A 14 37.34 18.52 13.31
CA LYS A 14 37.43 17.04 13.42
C LYS A 14 36.11 16.43 13.85
N PHE A 15 35.41 17.04 14.80
CA PHE A 15 34.09 16.60 15.24
C PHE A 15 33.05 16.70 14.11
N THR A 16 33.05 17.81 13.37
CA THR A 16 32.15 18.02 12.23
C THR A 16 32.36 16.97 11.12
N ILE A 17 33.62 16.59 10.85
CA ILE A 17 33.94 15.51 9.92
C ILE A 17 33.30 14.19 10.39
N TRP A 18 33.43 13.84 11.68
CA TRP A 18 32.80 12.63 12.23
C TRP A 18 31.27 12.65 12.11
N ILE A 19 30.63 13.77 12.45
CA ILE A 19 29.18 13.94 12.28
C ILE A 19 28.78 13.76 10.82
N THR A 20 29.52 14.38 9.89
CA THR A 20 29.27 14.27 8.45
C THR A 20 29.34 12.83 7.96
N VAL A 21 30.36 12.07 8.39
CA VAL A 21 30.50 10.65 8.05
C VAL A 21 29.29 9.85 8.55
N ILE A 22 28.87 10.08 9.80
CA ILE A 22 27.70 9.42 10.39
C ILE A 22 26.43 9.75 9.60
N THR A 23 26.20 11.04 9.28
CA THR A 23 25.06 11.49 8.50
C THR A 23 25.03 10.86 7.11
N VAL A 24 26.17 10.76 6.43
CA VAL A 24 26.27 10.09 5.12
C VAL A 24 25.89 8.62 5.24
N ILE A 25 26.38 7.90 6.25
CA ILE A 25 26.02 6.48 6.48
C ILE A 25 24.51 6.32 6.67
N PHE A 26 23.89 7.14 7.52
CA PHE A 26 22.44 7.10 7.75
C PHE A 26 21.65 7.46 6.48
N THR A 27 22.12 8.43 5.71
CA THR A 27 21.49 8.86 4.46
C THR A 27 21.52 7.73 3.42
N ILE A 28 22.66 7.06 3.27
CA ILE A 28 22.79 5.90 2.37
C ILE A 28 21.86 4.77 2.81
N LYS A 29 21.81 4.43 4.11
CA LYS A 29 20.90 3.40 4.63
C LYS A 29 19.44 3.74 4.38
N ASN A 30 19.04 4.98 4.65
CA ASN A 30 17.68 5.47 4.41
C ASN A 30 17.34 5.41 2.92
N TYR A 31 18.25 5.81 2.03
CA TYR A 31 18.04 5.72 0.59
C TYR A 31 17.76 4.28 0.13
N TYR A 32 18.57 3.32 0.56
CA TYR A 32 18.35 1.91 0.22
C TYR A 32 17.03 1.36 0.78
N TYR A 33 16.70 1.68 2.03
CA TYR A 33 15.44 1.27 2.66
C TYR A 33 14.23 1.84 1.92
N THR A 34 14.22 3.15 1.67
CA THR A 34 13.16 3.84 0.92
C THR A 34 13.01 3.26 -0.48
N LYS A 35 14.11 3.02 -1.19
CA LYS A 35 14.07 2.44 -2.54
C LYS A 35 13.47 1.03 -2.54
N LYS A 36 13.77 0.21 -1.53
CA LYS A 36 13.18 -1.13 -1.37
C LYS A 36 11.68 -1.04 -1.06
N THR A 37 11.28 -0.15 -0.16
CA THR A 37 9.88 0.06 0.22
C THR A 37 9.07 0.61 -0.95
N GLU A 38 9.59 1.60 -1.68
CA GLU A 38 8.94 2.14 -2.90
C GLU A 38 8.74 1.06 -3.96
N LYS A 39 9.73 0.17 -4.17
CA LYS A 39 9.55 -0.97 -5.09
C LYS A 39 8.39 -1.86 -4.66
N LYS A 40 8.29 -2.20 -3.37
CA LYS A 40 7.20 -3.04 -2.81
C LYS A 40 5.83 -2.37 -2.93
N LEU A 41 5.78 -1.06 -2.69
CA LEU A 41 4.56 -0.24 -2.74
C LEU A 41 4.06 0.00 -4.18
N ASN A 42 4.96 -0.04 -5.16
CA ASN A 42 4.63 0.10 -6.58
C ASN A 42 4.23 -1.24 -7.25
N GLN A 43 4.29 -2.36 -6.53
CA GLN A 43 3.78 -3.63 -7.03
C GLN A 43 2.25 -3.59 -7.14
N ASN A 44 1.74 -4.22 -8.19
CA ASN A 44 0.30 -4.42 -8.38
C ASN A 44 -0.22 -5.50 -7.45
N ILE A 45 -1.46 -5.34 -7.01
CA ILE A 45 -2.20 -6.35 -6.27
C ILE A 45 -3.36 -6.86 -7.12
N ARG A 46 -3.76 -8.10 -6.86
CA ARG A 46 -4.91 -8.73 -7.51
C ARG A 46 -6.16 -8.51 -6.66
N ILE A 47 -7.29 -8.25 -7.32
CA ILE A 47 -8.59 -8.17 -6.66
C ILE A 47 -9.41 -9.37 -7.13
N ILE A 48 -9.86 -10.17 -6.17
CA ILE A 48 -10.70 -11.35 -6.40
C ILE A 48 -12.05 -11.08 -5.75
N LEU A 49 -13.10 -11.22 -6.54
CA LEU A 49 -14.47 -11.28 -6.05
C LEU A 49 -14.79 -12.75 -5.79
N ARG A 50 -15.32 -13.04 -4.61
CA ARG A 50 -15.66 -14.41 -4.20
C ARG A 50 -17.11 -14.48 -3.77
N HIS A 51 -17.83 -15.46 -4.28
CA HIS A 51 -19.15 -15.82 -3.78
C HIS A 51 -19.02 -17.02 -2.82
N PRO A 52 -19.16 -16.82 -1.50
CA PRO A 52 -18.78 -17.83 -0.51
C PRO A 52 -19.63 -19.11 -0.58
N GLU A 53 -20.91 -19.03 -0.91
CA GLU A 53 -21.79 -20.20 -0.96
C GLU A 53 -21.52 -21.09 -2.18
N SER A 54 -21.28 -20.47 -3.35
CA SER A 54 -21.02 -21.19 -4.60
C SER A 54 -19.53 -21.53 -4.80
N LYS A 55 -18.65 -20.99 -3.94
CA LYS A 55 -17.19 -21.06 -4.05
C LYS A 55 -16.67 -20.60 -5.42
N ARG A 56 -17.40 -19.71 -6.08
CA ARG A 56 -16.96 -19.09 -7.34
C ARG A 56 -16.04 -17.92 -7.01
N GLU A 57 -14.98 -17.80 -7.80
CA GLU A 57 -14.03 -16.69 -7.73
C GLU A 57 -13.90 -16.06 -9.11
N HIS A 58 -13.89 -14.73 -9.14
CA HIS A 58 -13.67 -13.94 -10.34
C HIS A 58 -12.57 -12.92 -10.07
N GLN A 59 -11.48 -13.02 -10.82
CA GLN A 59 -10.40 -12.05 -10.73
C GLN A 59 -10.71 -10.85 -11.62
N LEU A 60 -10.69 -9.65 -11.03
CA LEU A 60 -10.85 -8.43 -11.80
C LEU A 60 -9.62 -8.21 -12.71
N THR A 61 -9.89 -7.74 -13.93
CA THR A 61 -8.83 -7.36 -14.90
C THR A 61 -8.10 -6.09 -14.45
N GLN A 62 -8.79 -5.22 -13.73
CA GLN A 62 -8.23 -3.98 -13.19
C GLN A 62 -7.24 -4.29 -12.07
N THR A 63 -6.02 -3.79 -12.20
CA THR A 63 -4.96 -3.93 -11.19
C THR A 63 -4.73 -2.61 -10.48
N ILE A 64 -4.50 -2.64 -9.17
CA ILE A 64 -4.09 -1.45 -8.40
C ILE A 64 -2.72 -1.63 -7.78
N LYS A 65 -1.96 -0.54 -7.72
CA LYS A 65 -0.70 -0.55 -6.96
C LYS A 65 -1.01 -0.66 -5.47
N ARG A 66 -0.17 -1.38 -4.73
CA ARG A 66 -0.27 -1.56 -3.29
C ARG A 66 -0.42 -0.24 -2.54
N ARG A 67 0.34 0.80 -2.92
CA ARG A 67 0.25 2.14 -2.30
C ARG A 67 -1.12 2.82 -2.42
N HIS A 68 -1.92 2.41 -3.41
CA HIS A 68 -3.25 2.94 -3.68
C HIS A 68 -4.36 1.96 -3.29
N ALA A 69 -4.02 0.80 -2.73
CA ALA A 69 -4.98 -0.18 -2.22
C ALA A 69 -5.65 0.39 -0.96
N THR A 70 -6.60 1.29 -1.16
CA THR A 70 -7.42 1.92 -0.13
C THR A 70 -8.87 1.57 -0.38
N ARG A 71 -9.67 1.58 0.70
CA ARG A 71 -11.11 1.35 0.61
C ARG A 71 -11.79 2.23 -0.45
N GLY A 72 -11.43 3.51 -0.51
CA GLY A 72 -11.99 4.46 -1.48
C GLY A 72 -11.62 4.14 -2.92
N GLU A 73 -10.36 3.77 -3.18
CA GLU A 73 -9.91 3.40 -4.52
C GLU A 73 -10.64 2.14 -5.03
N ILE A 74 -10.75 1.13 -4.17
CA ILE A 74 -11.44 -0.12 -4.49
C ILE A 74 -12.93 0.14 -4.73
N GLN A 75 -13.56 1.00 -3.94
CA GLN A 75 -14.94 1.43 -4.18
C GLN A 75 -15.10 2.20 -5.50
N GLY A 76 -14.12 3.02 -5.87
CA GLY A 76 -14.09 3.70 -7.17
C GLY A 76 -14.02 2.71 -8.33
N ILE A 77 -13.18 1.69 -8.21
CA ILE A 77 -13.02 0.61 -9.20
C ILE A 77 -14.32 -0.19 -9.36
N LEU A 78 -14.86 -0.69 -8.25
CA LEU A 78 -16.12 -1.42 -8.29
C LEU A 78 -17.25 -0.53 -8.78
N GLY A 79 -17.28 0.75 -8.39
CA GLY A 79 -18.25 1.71 -8.89
C GLY A 79 -18.14 1.98 -10.37
N ASN A 80 -16.93 1.99 -10.94
CA ASN A 80 -16.75 2.14 -12.38
C ASN A 80 -17.24 0.90 -13.15
N ILE A 81 -16.96 -0.30 -12.63
CA ILE A 81 -17.50 -1.55 -13.19
C ILE A 81 -19.05 -1.53 -13.15
N TYR A 82 -19.61 -1.10 -12.02
CA TYR A 82 -21.06 -1.14 -11.79
C TYR A 82 -21.84 0.02 -12.42
N ASN A 83 -21.22 1.19 -12.62
CA ASN A 83 -21.85 2.36 -13.27
C ASN A 83 -22.27 2.07 -14.71
N ILE A 84 -21.64 1.08 -15.35
CA ILE A 84 -22.06 0.57 -16.66
C ILE A 84 -23.52 0.08 -16.61
N GLN A 85 -24.01 -0.33 -15.44
CA GLN A 85 -25.36 -0.89 -15.24
C GLN A 85 -26.36 0.08 -14.58
N ASN A 86 -25.98 1.34 -14.34
CA ASN A 86 -26.85 2.41 -13.82
C ASN A 86 -27.56 2.08 -12.47
N LYS A 87 -26.95 1.21 -11.66
CA LYS A 87 -27.46 0.80 -10.34
C LYS A 87 -26.45 1.14 -9.25
N ARG A 88 -26.92 1.30 -8.00
CA ARG A 88 -26.04 1.34 -6.82
C ARG A 88 -25.78 -0.10 -6.38
N TYR A 89 -24.52 -0.46 -6.13
CA TYR A 89 -24.15 -1.74 -5.52
C TYR A 89 -24.04 -1.58 -4.00
N ASN A 90 -24.27 -2.65 -3.24
CA ASN A 90 -24.09 -2.64 -1.78
C ASN A 90 -23.41 -3.93 -1.31
N ILE A 91 -22.08 -3.92 -1.30
CA ILE A 91 -21.27 -5.04 -0.77
C ILE A 91 -21.10 -4.87 0.75
N PRO A 92 -21.82 -5.65 1.60
CA PRO A 92 -21.76 -5.47 3.04
C PRO A 92 -20.38 -5.80 3.61
N TYR A 93 -19.69 -6.77 3.01
CA TYR A 93 -18.36 -7.22 3.39
C TYR A 93 -17.34 -6.09 3.49
N MET A 94 -17.47 -5.05 2.65
CA MET A 94 -16.58 -3.91 2.73
C MET A 94 -16.66 -3.23 4.09
N ARG A 95 -17.81 -3.20 4.77
CA ARG A 95 -17.95 -2.57 6.10
C ARG A 95 -17.36 -3.43 7.22
N GLU A 96 -16.97 -4.66 6.94
CA GLU A 96 -16.49 -5.58 7.96
C GLU A 96 -15.04 -5.26 8.40
N PRO A 97 -14.69 -5.56 9.67
CA PRO A 97 -13.32 -5.47 10.15
C PRO A 97 -12.36 -6.36 9.35
N ALA A 98 -12.82 -7.52 8.88
CA ALA A 98 -12.04 -8.46 8.09
C ALA A 98 -11.54 -7.82 6.78
N TYR A 99 -12.37 -7.02 6.12
CA TYR A 99 -11.98 -6.27 4.92
C TYR A 99 -10.91 -5.23 5.26
N SER A 100 -11.08 -4.45 6.33
CA SER A 100 -10.07 -3.47 6.75
C SER A 100 -8.72 -4.13 7.08
N ALA A 101 -8.74 -5.28 7.77
CA ALA A 101 -7.53 -6.04 8.08
C ALA A 101 -6.82 -6.54 6.81
N GLN A 102 -7.57 -6.98 5.80
CA GLN A 102 -6.98 -7.35 4.50
C GLN A 102 -6.30 -6.16 3.81
N ILE A 103 -6.94 -4.99 3.80
CA ILE A 103 -6.36 -3.77 3.22
C ILE A 103 -5.05 -3.40 3.90
N GLU A 104 -5.03 -3.44 5.24
CA GLU A 104 -3.83 -3.17 6.01
C GLU A 104 -2.73 -4.19 5.72
N ALA A 105 -3.07 -5.49 5.68
CA ALA A 105 -2.14 -6.55 5.31
C ALA A 105 -1.55 -6.34 3.91
N ILE A 106 -2.36 -5.89 2.97
CA ILE A 106 -1.90 -5.54 1.63
C ILE A 106 -0.95 -4.35 1.66
N GLN A 107 -1.30 -3.27 2.34
CA GLN A 107 -0.47 -2.05 2.39
C GLN A 107 0.88 -2.30 3.07
N ASN A 108 0.91 -3.10 4.13
CA ASN A 108 2.13 -3.56 4.81
C ASN A 108 2.92 -4.58 3.95
N GLY A 109 2.27 -5.12 2.94
CA GLY A 109 2.81 -6.08 1.99
C GLY A 109 3.02 -7.47 2.56
N ASN A 110 2.05 -7.89 3.35
CA ASN A 110 1.86 -9.25 3.84
C ASN A 110 0.91 -10.05 2.93
N SER A 111 0.17 -9.38 2.03
CA SER A 111 -0.68 -10.01 1.01
C SER A 111 -0.58 -9.26 -0.32
N ASP A 112 -0.68 -10.00 -1.43
CA ASP A 112 -0.73 -9.46 -2.80
C ASP A 112 -2.11 -9.59 -3.44
N THR A 113 -3.06 -10.12 -2.68
CA THR A 113 -4.40 -10.43 -3.14
C THR A 113 -5.40 -9.84 -2.15
N LEU A 114 -6.36 -9.08 -2.68
CA LEU A 114 -7.56 -8.67 -1.97
C LEU A 114 -8.70 -9.59 -2.36
N ILE A 115 -9.36 -10.20 -1.37
CA ILE A 115 -10.56 -11.00 -1.58
C ILE A 115 -11.76 -10.20 -1.05
N ILE A 116 -12.75 -9.98 -1.92
CA ILE A 116 -13.99 -9.28 -1.60
C ILE A 116 -15.11 -10.30 -1.66
N ASP A 117 -15.70 -10.59 -0.51
CA ASP A 117 -16.84 -11.50 -0.44
C ASP A 117 -18.12 -10.76 -0.85
N ILE A 118 -18.83 -11.34 -1.81
CA ILE A 118 -20.12 -10.87 -2.29
C ILE A 118 -21.12 -11.99 -2.03
N ASN A 119 -22.01 -11.78 -1.06
CA ASN A 119 -23.00 -12.78 -0.65
C ASN A 119 -24.23 -12.79 -1.57
N ASP A 120 -24.49 -11.69 -2.27
CA ASP A 120 -25.59 -11.61 -3.22
C ASP A 120 -25.14 -12.17 -4.58
N ALA A 121 -25.76 -13.29 -4.99
CA ALA A 121 -25.44 -13.95 -6.24
C ALA A 121 -25.70 -13.06 -7.47
N GLN A 122 -26.74 -12.22 -7.43
CA GLN A 122 -27.05 -11.30 -8.54
C GLN A 122 -26.01 -10.19 -8.61
N GLU A 123 -25.59 -9.62 -7.48
CA GLU A 123 -24.49 -8.65 -7.47
C GLU A 123 -23.19 -9.29 -7.96
N TYR A 124 -22.88 -10.52 -7.55
CA TYR A 124 -21.68 -11.24 -7.99
C TYR A 124 -21.64 -11.42 -9.52
N GLU A 125 -22.73 -11.91 -10.11
CA GLU A 125 -22.82 -12.10 -11.57
C GLU A 125 -22.72 -10.75 -12.31
N ASN A 126 -23.30 -9.68 -11.75
CA ASN A 126 -23.18 -8.33 -12.33
C ASN A 126 -21.72 -7.84 -12.41
N PHE A 127 -20.83 -8.29 -11.52
CA PHE A 127 -19.40 -7.95 -11.59
C PHE A 127 -18.58 -8.89 -12.49
N CYS A 128 -19.13 -10.05 -12.83
CA CYS A 128 -18.45 -11.05 -13.67
C CYS A 128 -18.72 -10.87 -15.17
N HIS A 129 -19.69 -10.02 -15.53
CA HIS A 129 -20.10 -9.70 -16.90
C HIS A 129 -19.58 -8.34 -17.35
#